data_AF-A0A800AY54-F1
#
_entry.id   AF-A0A800AY54-F1
#
_cell.length_a   1.000
_cell.length_b   1.000
_cell.length_c   1.000
_cell.angle_alpha   90.00
_cell.angle_beta   90.00
_cell.angle_gamma   90.00
#
_symmetry.space_group_name_H-M   'P 1'
#
loop_
_entity.id
_entity.type
_entity.pdbx_description
1 polymer ?
#
loop_
_entity_poly.entity_id
_entity_poly.type
_entity_poly.pdbx_seq_one_letter_code
_entity_poly.pdbx_strand_id
1 'polypeptide(L)'
;MKTKSLSLIILVSLLIYGTNIFSQTAQEKIKILEKTNVSKLLEISKYQKKKTKKENELAIEKAKIKGWEIFINNPINNSYSELIRLDKDGNPIYFSTYNNGAGLTARTNHLYLGGSLGLNIAGQNMLAGEWDGGGVRYTHELFEGRVTQIDSPLSTSYHSTHVAGTIIGSDLVQGGN
;
A
#
# COMPACT_ATOMS: atom_id res chain seq x y z
N MET A 1 14.73 35.77 -31.58
CA MET A 1 15.04 34.38 -32.04
C MET A 1 16.06 33.62 -31.19
N LYS A 2 16.87 34.24 -30.31
CA LYS A 2 17.93 33.53 -29.56
C LYS A 2 17.48 32.74 -28.30
N THR A 3 16.31 33.05 -27.73
CA THR A 3 15.82 32.42 -26.48
C THR A 3 15.24 31.01 -26.69
N LYS A 4 14.63 30.74 -27.85
CA LYS A 4 14.05 29.42 -28.18
C LYS A 4 15.11 28.31 -28.29
N SER A 5 16.32 28.64 -28.79
CA SER A 5 17.44 27.68 -28.84
C SER A 5 17.97 27.35 -27.45
N LEU A 6 18.04 28.32 -26.54
CA LEU A 6 18.55 28.07 -25.18
C LEU A 6 17.59 27.18 -24.37
N SER A 7 16.28 27.42 -24.48
CA SER A 7 15.25 26.56 -23.86
C SER A 7 15.26 25.14 -24.42
N LEU A 8 15.51 24.98 -25.73
CA LEU A 8 15.63 23.67 -26.36
C LEU A 8 16.88 22.91 -25.90
N ILE A 9 18.01 23.60 -25.74
CA ILE A 9 19.24 23.01 -25.21
C ILE A 9 19.05 22.56 -23.76
N ILE A 10 18.40 23.39 -22.92
CA ILE A 10 18.11 23.04 -21.52
C ILE A 10 17.19 21.81 -21.44
N LEU A 11 16.13 21.77 -22.25
CA LEU A 11 15.20 20.64 -22.31
C LEU A 11 15.88 19.34 -22.77
N VAL A 12 16.73 19.41 -23.80
CA VAL A 12 17.51 18.27 -24.28
C VAL A 12 18.51 17.79 -23.22
N SER A 13 19.18 18.71 -22.51
CA SER A 13 20.07 18.33 -21.41
C SER A 13 19.32 17.65 -20.25
N LEU A 14 18.15 18.14 -19.86
CA LEU A 14 17.32 17.51 -18.82
C LEU A 14 16.83 16.11 -19.22
N LEU A 15 16.52 15.89 -20.50
CA LEU A 15 16.15 14.57 -21.04
C LEU A 15 17.30 13.56 -21.02
N ILE A 16 18.55 14.01 -21.19
CA ILE A 16 19.74 13.13 -21.19
C ILE A 16 20.09 12.68 -19.76
N TYR A 17 19.91 13.54 -18.75
CA TYR A 17 20.21 13.18 -17.35
C TYR A 17 19.15 12.26 -16.71
N GLY A 18 17.95 12.15 -17.27
CA GLY A 18 16.84 11.35 -16.73
C GLY A 18 16.93 9.83 -16.93
N THR A 19 17.94 9.32 -17.63
CA THR A 19 18.02 7.89 -18.02
C THR A 19 18.90 7.02 -17.12
N ASN A 20 19.45 7.58 -16.04
CA ASN A 20 20.33 6.85 -15.12
C ASN A 20 19.58 6.37 -13.86
N ILE A 21 18.50 5.63 -14.04
CA ILE A 21 17.87 4.85 -12.96
C ILE A 21 18.56 3.49 -12.93
N PHE A 22 19.70 3.42 -12.24
CA PHE A 22 20.43 2.15 -12.10
C PHE A 22 19.71 1.27 -11.07
N SER A 23 19.15 0.16 -11.55
CA SER A 23 18.76 -0.97 -10.69
C SER A 23 20.02 -1.74 -10.25
N GLN A 24 19.86 -2.57 -9.23
CA GLN A 24 20.91 -3.44 -8.73
C GLN A 24 21.48 -4.32 -9.86
N THR A 25 22.77 -4.17 -10.15
CA THR A 25 23.49 -4.98 -11.16
C THR A 25 23.65 -6.42 -10.70
N ALA A 26 23.90 -7.33 -11.65
CA ALA A 26 24.16 -8.75 -11.33
C ALA A 26 25.34 -8.91 -10.36
N GLN A 27 26.40 -8.12 -10.53
CA GLN A 27 27.58 -8.11 -9.67
C GLN A 27 27.28 -7.58 -8.27
N GLU A 28 26.44 -6.54 -8.13
CA GLU A 28 26.00 -6.03 -6.83
C GLU A 28 25.14 -7.05 -6.09
N LYS A 29 24.24 -7.74 -6.79
CA LYS A 29 23.44 -8.82 -6.21
C LYS A 29 24.30 -9.94 -5.64
N ILE A 30 25.39 -10.32 -6.34
CA ILE A 30 26.35 -11.31 -5.86
C ILE A 30 27.04 -10.82 -4.58
N LYS A 31 27.58 -9.60 -4.57
CA LYS A 31 28.22 -9.01 -3.38
C LYS A 31 27.27 -8.89 -2.19
N ILE A 32 25.99 -8.61 -2.43
CA ILE A 32 24.96 -8.57 -1.39
C ILE A 32 24.69 -9.97 -0.85
N LEU A 33 24.55 -10.98 -1.72
CA LEU A 33 24.36 -12.37 -1.31
C LEU A 33 25.54 -12.90 -0.50
N GLU A 34 26.77 -12.57 -0.88
CA GLU A 34 27.98 -12.93 -0.12
C GLU A 34 27.95 -12.39 1.32
N LYS A 35 27.43 -11.17 1.50
CA LYS A 35 27.28 -10.53 2.82
C LYS A 35 25.98 -10.91 3.53
N THR A 36 25.07 -11.60 2.86
CA THR A 36 23.75 -11.96 3.39
C THR A 36 23.77 -13.40 3.87
N ASN A 37 23.44 -13.62 5.15
CA ASN A 37 23.25 -14.96 5.67
C ASN A 37 21.87 -15.50 5.25
N VAL A 38 21.75 -15.91 3.98
CA VAL A 38 20.50 -16.40 3.39
C VAL A 38 19.96 -17.61 4.16
N SER A 39 20.82 -18.52 4.58
CA SER A 39 20.44 -19.69 5.38
C SER A 39 19.76 -19.29 6.69
N LYS A 40 20.31 -18.30 7.41
CA LYS A 40 19.71 -17.79 8.65
C LYS A 40 18.40 -17.07 8.39
N LEU A 41 18.29 -16.29 7.31
CA LEU A 41 17.03 -15.63 6.93
C LEU A 41 15.93 -16.67 6.62
N LEU A 42 16.28 -17.75 5.92
CA LEU A 42 15.35 -18.84 5.63
C LEU A 42 14.94 -19.60 6.91
N GLU A 43 15.87 -19.81 7.84
CA GLU A 43 15.58 -20.40 9.15
C GLU A 43 14.60 -19.53 9.94
N ILE A 44 14.87 -18.23 10.06
CA ILE A 44 13.99 -17.26 10.72
C ILE A 44 12.62 -17.24 10.05
N SER A 45 12.57 -17.18 8.72
CA SER A 45 11.32 -17.19 7.95
C SER A 45 10.49 -18.44 8.25
N LYS A 46 11.10 -19.62 8.23
CA LYS A 46 10.43 -20.89 8.57
C LYS A 46 9.94 -20.90 10.01
N TYR A 47 10.76 -20.44 10.96
CA TYR A 47 10.41 -20.36 12.37
C TYR A 47 9.22 -19.43 12.59
N GLN A 48 9.26 -18.21 12.05
CA GLN A 48 8.19 -17.22 12.19
C GLN A 48 6.90 -17.70 11.54
N LYS A 49 6.97 -18.30 10.34
CA LYS A 49 5.79 -18.89 9.69
C LYS A 49 5.12 -19.96 10.57
N LYS A 50 5.92 -20.86 11.16
CA LYS A 50 5.41 -21.90 12.07
C LYS A 50 4.83 -21.29 13.36
N LYS A 51 5.51 -20.29 13.93
CA LYS A 51 5.09 -19.59 15.14
C LYS A 51 3.76 -18.87 14.92
N THR A 52 3.66 -18.02 13.91
CA THR A 52 2.44 -17.27 13.58
C THR A 52 1.26 -18.20 13.32
N LYS A 53 1.47 -19.30 12.59
CA LYS A 53 0.41 -20.30 12.36
C LYS A 53 -0.12 -20.87 13.68
N LYS A 54 0.78 -21.28 14.58
CA LYS A 54 0.40 -21.84 15.88
C LYS A 54 -0.30 -20.82 16.78
N GLU A 55 0.17 -19.57 16.78
CA GLU A 55 -0.44 -18.48 17.55
C GLU A 55 -1.84 -18.15 17.05
N ASN A 56 -2.06 -18.15 15.73
CA ASN A 56 -3.36 -17.94 15.11
C ASN A 56 -4.33 -19.10 15.39
N GLU A 57 -3.89 -20.36 15.24
CA GLU A 57 -4.67 -21.55 15.59
C GLU A 57 -5.15 -21.49 17.05
N LEU A 58 -4.25 -21.17 17.99
CA LEU A 58 -4.58 -20.99 19.41
C LEU A 58 -5.58 -19.85 19.63
N ALA A 59 -5.41 -18.72 18.95
CA ALA A 59 -6.30 -17.58 19.08
C ALA A 59 -7.71 -17.91 18.59
N ILE A 60 -7.85 -18.62 17.46
CA ILE A 60 -9.13 -19.08 16.93
C ILE A 60 -9.82 -20.07 17.88
N GLU A 61 -9.07 -21.00 18.48
CA GLU A 61 -9.61 -21.92 19.48
C GLU A 61 -10.14 -21.16 20.72
N LYS A 62 -9.37 -20.18 21.21
CA LYS A 62 -9.80 -19.34 22.34
C LYS A 62 -10.97 -18.45 21.99
N ALA A 63 -11.03 -17.92 20.77
CA ALA A 63 -12.14 -17.11 20.27
C ALA A 63 -13.46 -17.88 20.32
N LYS A 64 -13.45 -19.15 19.88
CA LYS A 64 -14.63 -20.04 19.97
C LYS A 64 -15.14 -20.23 21.40
N ILE A 65 -14.22 -20.32 22.37
CA ILE A 65 -14.57 -20.52 23.79
C ILE A 65 -15.05 -19.22 24.44
N LYS A 66 -14.41 -18.09 24.09
CA LYS A 66 -14.65 -16.78 24.71
C LYS A 66 -15.70 -15.94 23.99
N GLY A 67 -16.17 -16.39 22.84
CA GLY A 67 -17.13 -15.67 22.00
C GLY A 67 -16.52 -14.46 21.28
N TRP A 68 -15.21 -14.46 21.02
CA TRP A 68 -14.58 -13.39 20.25
C TRP A 68 -14.86 -13.59 18.76
N GLU A 69 -15.12 -12.50 18.06
CA GLU A 69 -15.25 -12.51 16.62
C GLU A 69 -13.89 -12.73 15.98
N ILE A 70 -13.77 -13.66 15.02
CA ILE A 70 -12.52 -13.89 14.28
C ILE A 70 -12.28 -12.75 13.29
N PHE A 71 -13.36 -12.22 12.73
CA PHE A 71 -13.36 -11.08 11.83
C PHE A 71 -14.30 -10.03 12.39
N ILE A 72 -13.78 -8.83 12.59
CA ILE A 72 -14.57 -7.67 13.03
C ILE A 72 -14.68 -6.74 11.82
N ASN A 73 -15.91 -6.51 11.40
CA ASN A 73 -16.23 -5.38 10.53
C ASN A 73 -16.69 -4.27 11.45
N ASN A 74 -15.88 -3.23 11.62
CA ASN A 74 -16.29 -2.10 12.44
C ASN A 74 -17.14 -1.15 11.58
N PRO A 75 -18.46 -1.05 11.81
CA PRO A 75 -19.34 -0.29 10.94
C PRO A 75 -19.14 1.23 11.04
N ILE A 76 -18.46 1.73 12.09
CA ILE A 76 -18.22 3.16 12.30
C ILE A 76 -17.11 3.66 11.38
N ASN A 77 -16.08 2.83 11.14
CA ASN A 77 -14.91 3.20 10.36
C ASN A 77 -14.61 2.19 9.24
N ASN A 78 -15.60 1.38 8.85
CA ASN A 78 -15.60 0.23 7.92
C ASN A 78 -14.27 -0.57 7.88
N SER A 79 -13.55 -0.61 9.00
CA SER A 79 -12.25 -1.27 9.06
C SER A 79 -12.45 -2.76 9.23
N TYR A 80 -11.72 -3.54 8.45
CA TYR A 80 -11.69 -4.99 8.56
C TYR A 80 -10.57 -5.41 9.50
N SER A 81 -10.92 -6.13 10.55
CA SER A 81 -9.96 -6.63 11.54
C SER A 81 -9.99 -8.16 11.62
N GLU A 82 -8.83 -8.82 11.52
CA GLU A 82 -8.67 -10.27 11.67
C GLU A 82 -7.94 -10.61 12.97
N LEU A 83 -8.47 -11.57 13.73
CA LEU A 83 -7.82 -12.11 14.92
C LEU A 83 -6.57 -12.90 14.51
N ILE A 84 -5.40 -12.44 14.94
CA ILE A 84 -4.13 -13.05 14.52
C ILE A 84 -3.42 -13.83 15.62
N ARG A 85 -3.55 -13.43 16.90
CA ARG A 85 -2.87 -14.05 18.04
C ARG A 85 -3.44 -13.53 19.37
N LEU A 86 -2.87 -14.01 20.47
CA LEU A 86 -3.10 -13.47 21.82
C LEU A 86 -1.87 -12.72 22.32
N ASP A 87 -2.08 -11.75 23.20
CA ASP A 87 -1.00 -11.12 23.96
C ASP A 87 -0.51 -12.01 25.12
N LYS A 88 0.46 -11.51 25.90
CA LYS A 88 1.02 -12.23 27.06
C LYS A 88 0.01 -12.47 28.19
N ASP A 89 -1.05 -11.66 28.25
CA ASP A 89 -2.08 -11.70 29.28
C ASP A 89 -3.31 -12.51 28.80
N GLY A 90 -3.30 -12.98 27.54
CA GLY A 90 -4.33 -13.81 26.93
C GLY A 90 -5.42 -13.03 26.21
N ASN A 91 -5.25 -11.72 25.98
CA ASN A 91 -6.22 -10.89 25.27
C ASN A 91 -6.06 -11.04 23.74
N PRO A 92 -7.15 -10.91 22.95
CA PRO A 92 -7.09 -11.03 21.51
C PRO A 92 -6.35 -9.83 20.86
N ILE A 93 -5.47 -10.12 19.89
CA ILE A 93 -4.82 -9.13 19.04
C ILE A 93 -5.37 -9.25 17.63
N TYR A 94 -5.84 -8.12 17.08
CA TYR A 94 -6.34 -8.04 15.71
C TYR A 94 -5.40 -7.25 14.79
N PHE A 95 -5.30 -7.68 13.54
CA PHE A 95 -4.74 -6.86 12.45
C PHE A 95 -5.87 -6.17 11.71
N SER A 96 -5.74 -4.85 11.50
CA SER A 96 -6.75 -4.05 10.83
C SER A 96 -6.18 -3.37 9.60
N THR A 97 -6.95 -3.31 8.51
CA THR A 97 -6.56 -2.61 7.27
C THR A 97 -6.73 -1.10 7.44
N TYR A 98 -5.64 -0.33 7.33
CA TYR A 98 -5.68 1.14 7.32
C TYR A 98 -4.84 1.68 6.17
N ASN A 99 -5.46 2.37 5.21
CA ASN A 99 -4.73 3.04 4.12
C ASN A 99 -4.23 4.45 4.54
N ASN A 100 -4.92 5.09 5.48
CA ASN A 100 -4.54 6.40 6.04
C ASN A 100 -3.11 6.41 6.63
N GLY A 101 -2.63 5.26 7.13
CA GLY A 101 -1.27 5.12 7.68
C GLY A 101 -0.16 5.45 6.66
N ALA A 102 -0.39 5.19 5.37
CA ALA A 102 0.57 5.52 4.32
C ALA A 102 0.73 7.04 4.16
N GLY A 103 -0.39 7.79 4.19
CA GLY A 103 -0.38 9.25 4.10
C GLY A 103 0.30 9.91 5.30
N LEU A 104 0.07 9.40 6.51
CA LEU A 104 0.77 9.85 7.72
C LEU A 104 2.28 9.61 7.63
N THR A 105 2.70 8.43 7.17
CA THR A 105 4.12 8.06 7.06
C THR A 105 4.83 8.93 6.02
N ALA A 106 4.18 9.18 4.88
CA ALA A 106 4.69 10.05 3.82
C ALA A 106 4.51 11.55 4.13
N ARG A 107 3.92 11.90 5.28
CA ARG A 107 3.62 13.28 5.71
C ARG A 107 2.70 14.06 4.76
N THR A 108 1.93 13.37 3.91
CA THR A 108 0.99 14.04 2.97
C THR A 108 -0.17 14.70 3.71
N ASN A 109 -0.51 14.21 4.90
CA ASN A 109 -1.48 14.81 5.81
C ASN A 109 -1.15 16.28 6.18
N HIS A 110 0.11 16.70 6.09
CA HIS A 110 0.50 18.09 6.35
C HIS A 110 0.17 19.04 5.19
N LEU A 111 -0.02 18.50 3.97
CA LEU A 111 -0.31 19.25 2.74
C LEU A 111 -1.81 19.50 2.53
N TYR A 112 -2.65 18.67 3.14
CA TYR A 112 -4.11 18.75 3.03
C TYR A 112 -4.68 19.98 3.75
N LEU A 113 -5.91 20.34 3.40
CA LEU A 113 -6.64 21.41 4.07
C LEU A 113 -6.72 21.14 5.58
N GLY A 114 -6.32 22.12 6.39
CA GLY A 114 -6.24 21.97 7.84
C GLY A 114 -4.96 21.27 8.34
N GLY A 115 -4.06 20.89 7.44
CA GLY A 115 -2.73 20.38 7.76
C GLY A 115 -1.76 21.47 8.25
N SER A 116 -0.67 21.06 8.88
CA SER A 116 0.24 22.01 9.57
C SER A 116 0.99 22.98 8.65
N LEU A 117 0.99 22.75 7.33
CA LEU A 117 1.61 23.65 6.37
C LEU A 117 0.64 24.73 5.86
N GLY A 118 -0.63 24.68 6.27
CA GLY A 118 -1.65 25.64 5.82
C GLY A 118 -1.95 25.58 4.33
N LEU A 119 -1.62 24.45 3.68
CA LEU A 119 -1.86 24.22 2.26
C LEU A 119 -3.20 23.53 2.04
N ASN A 120 -3.62 23.42 0.78
CA ASN A 120 -4.82 22.69 0.37
C ASN A 120 -4.52 21.88 -0.89
N ILE A 121 -3.58 20.94 -0.78
CA ILE A 121 -3.11 20.13 -1.90
C ILE A 121 -3.68 18.72 -1.74
N ALA A 122 -4.74 18.39 -2.48
CA ALA A 122 -5.37 17.06 -2.44
C ALA A 122 -5.39 16.36 -3.81
N GLY A 123 -4.53 16.79 -4.74
CA GLY A 123 -4.44 16.21 -6.08
C GLY A 123 -5.53 16.66 -7.06
N GLN A 124 -6.20 17.78 -6.78
CA GLN A 124 -7.21 18.33 -7.70
C GLN A 124 -6.60 18.59 -9.09
N ASN A 125 -7.31 18.17 -10.15
CA ASN A 125 -6.90 18.28 -11.55
C ASN A 125 -5.62 17.49 -11.92
N MET A 126 -5.20 16.53 -11.10
CA MET A 126 -4.11 15.61 -11.43
C MET A 126 -4.67 14.30 -12.00
N LEU A 127 -3.97 13.73 -12.98
CA LEU A 127 -4.23 12.40 -13.51
C LEU A 127 -3.08 11.48 -13.10
N ALA A 128 -3.43 10.34 -12.51
CA ALA A 128 -2.50 9.26 -12.20
C ALA A 128 -2.82 8.05 -13.08
N GLY A 129 -1.77 7.43 -13.63
CA GLY A 129 -1.89 6.17 -14.38
C GLY A 129 -1.46 5.00 -13.50
N GLU A 130 -2.21 3.92 -13.55
CA GLU A 130 -1.90 2.65 -12.88
C GLU A 130 -1.80 1.56 -13.93
N TRP A 131 -0.70 0.79 -13.89
CA TRP A 131 -0.56 -0.45 -14.64
C TRP A 131 -0.24 -1.57 -13.65
N ASP A 132 -1.16 -2.50 -13.49
CA ASP A 132 -1.12 -3.51 -12.43
C ASP A 132 -1.62 -4.88 -12.95
N GLY A 133 -1.82 -5.86 -12.09
CA GLY A 133 -2.13 -7.25 -12.45
C GLY A 133 -3.54 -7.51 -13.00
N GLY A 134 -4.41 -6.51 -13.06
CA GLY A 134 -5.77 -6.61 -13.61
C GLY A 134 -6.54 -5.30 -13.54
N GLY A 135 -7.84 -5.36 -13.80
CA GLY A 135 -8.71 -4.18 -13.78
C GLY A 135 -9.01 -3.69 -12.36
N VAL A 136 -9.16 -2.38 -12.21
CA VAL A 136 -9.64 -1.77 -10.95
C VAL A 136 -11.14 -1.96 -10.86
N ARG A 137 -11.68 -2.33 -9.69
CA ARG A 137 -13.13 -2.31 -9.43
C ARG A 137 -13.60 -0.85 -9.32
N TYR A 138 -13.75 -0.18 -10.45
CA TYR A 138 -14.08 1.25 -10.53
C TYR A 138 -15.42 1.63 -9.87
N THR A 139 -16.29 0.65 -9.61
CA THR A 139 -17.55 0.83 -8.86
C THR A 139 -17.37 0.92 -7.34
N HIS A 140 -16.15 0.77 -6.83
CA HIS A 140 -15.88 0.90 -5.41
C HIS A 140 -16.13 2.33 -4.93
N GLU A 141 -16.86 2.47 -3.82
CA GLU A 141 -17.34 3.75 -3.30
C GLU A 141 -16.24 4.78 -2.99
N LEU A 142 -15.04 4.33 -2.60
CA LEU A 142 -13.86 5.17 -2.36
C LEU A 142 -13.39 5.95 -3.59
N PHE A 143 -13.74 5.49 -4.79
CA PHE A 143 -13.31 6.14 -6.03
C PHE A 143 -14.23 7.25 -6.48
N GLU A 144 -15.49 7.27 -6.04
CA GLU A 144 -16.46 8.31 -6.42
C GLU A 144 -16.53 8.52 -7.95
N GLY A 145 -16.36 7.45 -8.72
CA GLY A 145 -16.35 7.50 -10.19
C GLY A 145 -15.09 8.12 -10.81
N ARG A 146 -14.01 8.34 -10.04
CA ARG A 146 -12.75 8.93 -10.53
C ARG A 146 -11.84 7.95 -11.28
N VAL A 147 -12.17 6.66 -11.31
CA VAL A 147 -11.42 5.64 -12.06
C VAL A 147 -11.98 5.52 -13.48
N THR A 148 -11.09 5.58 -14.47
CA THR A 148 -11.39 5.21 -15.86
C THR A 148 -10.47 4.07 -16.27
N GLN A 149 -11.02 2.90 -16.60
CA GLN A 149 -10.25 1.79 -17.17
C GLN A 149 -9.98 2.07 -18.66
N ILE A 150 -8.71 2.11 -19.06
CA ILE A 150 -8.31 2.46 -20.43
C ILE A 150 -8.07 1.21 -21.30
N ASP A 151 -7.42 0.19 -20.74
CA ASP A 151 -7.16 -1.09 -21.40
C ASP A 151 -8.28 -2.12 -21.12
N SER A 152 -8.10 -3.35 -21.62
CA SER A 152 -9.11 -4.42 -21.54
C SER A 152 -8.57 -5.61 -20.74
N PRO A 153 -8.50 -5.52 -19.40
CA PRO A 153 -8.06 -6.62 -18.56
C PRO A 153 -9.09 -7.76 -18.58
N LEU A 154 -8.62 -9.00 -18.38
CA LEU A 154 -9.48 -10.20 -18.37
C LEU A 154 -10.45 -10.25 -17.18
N SER A 155 -10.08 -9.62 -16.05
CA SER A 155 -10.89 -9.55 -14.84
C SER A 155 -10.45 -8.41 -13.93
N THR A 156 -11.28 -8.10 -12.93
CA THR A 156 -10.92 -7.19 -11.84
C THR A 156 -9.95 -7.85 -10.85
N SER A 157 -9.07 -7.05 -10.25
CA SER A 157 -8.05 -7.49 -9.29
C SER A 157 -8.21 -6.77 -7.95
N TYR A 158 -8.15 -7.54 -6.85
CA TYR A 158 -8.11 -6.96 -5.50
C TYR A 158 -6.84 -6.15 -5.25
N HIS A 159 -5.71 -6.59 -5.81
CA HIS A 159 -4.44 -5.88 -5.68
C HIS A 159 -4.53 -4.51 -6.36
N SER A 160 -4.97 -4.47 -7.62
CA SER A 160 -5.10 -3.23 -8.39
C SER A 160 -6.13 -2.29 -7.76
N THR A 161 -7.25 -2.84 -7.26
CA THR A 161 -8.23 -2.03 -6.51
C THR A 161 -7.64 -1.44 -5.23
N HIS A 162 -6.82 -2.18 -4.48
CA HIS A 162 -6.15 -1.65 -3.30
C HIS A 162 -5.11 -0.57 -3.66
N VAL A 163 -4.32 -0.78 -4.71
CA VAL A 163 -3.34 0.20 -5.21
C VAL A 163 -4.03 1.50 -5.63
N ALA A 164 -5.07 1.43 -6.47
CA ALA A 164 -5.93 2.57 -6.81
C ALA A 164 -6.46 3.28 -5.55
N GLY A 165 -6.87 2.50 -4.53
CA GLY A 165 -7.32 3.01 -3.23
C GLY A 165 -6.26 3.85 -2.52
N THR A 166 -4.99 3.46 -2.59
CA THR A 166 -3.88 4.25 -2.01
C THR A 166 -3.58 5.52 -2.81
N ILE A 167 -3.78 5.52 -4.12
CA ILE A 167 -3.48 6.68 -4.99
C ILE A 167 -4.59 7.73 -4.90
N ILE A 168 -5.84 7.32 -5.08
CA ILE A 168 -6.97 8.23 -5.25
C ILE A 168 -8.14 7.98 -4.31
N GLY A 169 -8.11 6.98 -3.43
CA GLY A 169 -9.22 6.74 -2.50
C GLY A 169 -9.53 7.99 -1.68
N SER A 170 -10.81 8.36 -1.60
CA SER A 170 -11.24 9.41 -0.67
C SER A 170 -11.38 8.87 0.74
N ASP A 171 -11.57 9.77 1.70
CA ASP A 171 -11.96 9.43 3.07
C ASP A 171 -13.49 9.35 3.22
N LEU A 172 -14.25 9.24 2.12
CA LEU A 172 -15.72 9.15 2.15
C LEU A 172 -16.20 7.98 3.01
N VAL A 173 -15.47 6.87 2.93
CA VAL A 173 -15.60 5.72 3.84
C VAL A 173 -14.20 5.27 4.23
N GLN A 174 -14.00 4.66 5.39
CA GLN A 174 -12.72 4.02 5.72
C GLN A 174 -12.87 2.52 5.49
N GLY A 175 -12.21 1.92 4.49
CA GLY A 175 -12.30 0.47 4.26
C GLY A 175 -13.58 0.02 3.55
N GLY A 176 -13.99 0.73 2.48
CA GLY A 176 -15.22 0.41 1.73
C GLY A 176 -15.31 -1.03 1.18
N ASN A 177 -16.49 -1.38 0.69
CA ASN A 177 -16.87 -2.74 0.28
C ASN A 177 -16.22 -3.19 -1.03
#